data_AF-A0A924M0R1-F1
#
_entry.id   AF-A0A924M0R1-F1
#
_cell.length_a   1.000
_cell.length_b   1.000
_cell.length_c   1.000
_cell.angle_alpha   90.00
_cell.angle_beta   90.00
_cell.angle_gamma   90.00
#
_symmetry.space_group_name_H-M   'P 1'
#
loop_
_entity.id
_entity.type
_entity.pdbx_description
1 polymer ?
#
loop_
_entity_poly.entity_id
_entity_poly.type
_entity_poly.pdbx_seq_one_letter_code
_entity_poly.pdbx_strand_id
1 'polypeptide(L)'
;MFEGKLRQVPLAELFNTVSSGRKTGLLKLFSEGKESHIYLEEGLITYARVLEGSNLGEYLMRMELLTGAQVQQLVSLQRKENPHTLLGLLAYRRKLIREDQLLDALKAQISDTITE
;
A
#
# COMPACT_ATOMS: atom_id res chain seq x y z
N MET A 1 15.78 -18.22 1.85
CA MET A 1 14.70 -17.46 2.51
C MET A 1 15.27 -16.95 3.83
N PHE A 2 15.19 -15.65 4.11
CA PHE A 2 15.71 -15.07 5.35
C PHE A 2 14.51 -14.70 6.23
N GLU A 3 14.48 -15.18 7.45
CA GLU A 3 13.41 -14.93 8.43
C GLU A 3 14.02 -14.60 9.79
N GLY A 4 13.34 -13.77 10.57
CA GLY A 4 13.84 -13.33 11.87
C GLY A 4 12.87 -12.37 12.55
N LYS A 5 13.10 -12.11 13.84
CA LYS A 5 12.31 -11.14 14.60
C LYS A 5 12.96 -9.76 14.48
N LEU A 6 12.18 -8.72 14.16
CA LEU A 6 12.67 -7.34 14.09
C LEU A 6 13.25 -6.81 15.42
N ARG A 7 12.93 -7.45 16.56
CA ARG A 7 13.58 -7.16 17.85
C ARG A 7 15.06 -7.58 17.90
N GLN A 8 15.49 -8.51 17.05
CA GLN A 8 16.85 -9.03 16.99
C GLN A 8 17.66 -8.38 15.86
N VAL A 9 16.98 -7.95 14.79
CA VAL A 9 17.59 -7.23 13.67
C VAL A 9 16.82 -5.93 13.49
N PRO A 10 17.40 -4.78 13.88
CA PRO A 10 16.78 -3.48 13.65
C PRO A 10 16.40 -3.30 12.19
N LEU A 11 15.21 -2.76 11.94
CA LEU A 11 14.67 -2.59 10.58
C LEU A 11 15.61 -1.73 9.70
N ALA A 12 16.28 -0.74 10.28
CA ALA A 12 17.27 0.09 9.60
C ALA A 12 18.47 -0.72 9.08
N GLU A 13 19.00 -1.65 9.88
CA GLU A 13 20.10 -2.53 9.47
C GLU A 13 19.68 -3.47 8.34
N LEU A 14 18.43 -3.96 8.40
CA LEU A 14 17.86 -4.78 7.35
C LEU A 14 17.76 -4.01 6.02
N PHE A 15 17.27 -2.77 6.04
CA PHE A 15 17.22 -1.92 4.85
C PHE A 15 18.62 -1.57 4.33
N ASN A 16 19.59 -1.29 5.21
CA ASN A 16 20.97 -1.07 4.79
C ASN A 16 21.56 -2.28 4.08
N THR A 17 21.28 -3.49 4.59
CA THR A 17 21.74 -4.75 3.98
C THR A 17 21.11 -4.98 2.61
N VAL A 18 19.81 -4.72 2.49
CA VAL A 18 19.07 -4.82 1.22
C VAL A 18 19.58 -3.82 0.20
N SER A 19 19.79 -2.57 0.61
CA SER A 19 20.27 -1.50 -0.25
C SER A 19 21.71 -1.73 -0.72
N SER A 20 22.63 -2.02 0.21
CA SER A 20 24.05 -2.27 -0.10
C SER A 20 24.23 -3.49 -1.01
N GLY A 21 23.41 -4.53 -0.79
CA GLY A 21 23.41 -5.72 -1.62
C GLY A 21 22.60 -5.62 -2.91
N ARG A 22 22.00 -4.47 -3.22
CA ARG A 22 21.08 -4.23 -4.36
C ARG A 22 20.03 -5.34 -4.53
N LYS A 23 19.45 -5.80 -3.42
CA LYS A 23 18.54 -6.95 -3.46
C LYS A 23 17.20 -6.55 -4.05
N THR A 24 16.72 -7.35 -5.00
CA THR A 24 15.35 -7.32 -5.53
C THR A 24 14.54 -8.43 -4.88
N GLY A 25 13.31 -8.15 -4.49
CA GLY A 25 12.42 -9.17 -3.90
C GLY A 25 11.27 -8.60 -3.08
N LEU A 26 10.65 -9.49 -2.30
CA LEU A 26 9.53 -9.19 -1.40
C LEU A 26 9.97 -9.41 0.05
N LEU A 27 9.89 -8.36 0.85
CA LEU A 27 10.00 -8.42 2.30
C LEU A 27 8.61 -8.51 2.91
N LYS A 28 8.34 -9.59 3.64
CA LYS A 28 7.10 -9.77 4.41
C LYS A 28 7.34 -9.43 5.87
N LEU A 29 6.51 -8.55 6.42
CA LEU A 29 6.54 -8.15 7.81
C LEU A 29 5.25 -8.64 8.48
N PHE A 30 5.37 -9.16 9.69
CA PHE A 30 4.26 -9.64 10.49
C PHE A 30 4.30 -8.94 11.85
N SER A 31 3.21 -8.28 12.24
CA SER A 31 3.06 -7.63 13.53
C SER A 31 1.61 -7.71 13.99
N GLU A 32 1.38 -8.21 15.20
CA GLU A 32 0.05 -8.18 15.86
C GLU A 32 -1.12 -8.65 14.97
N GLY A 33 -0.89 -9.69 14.18
CA GLY A 33 -1.91 -10.26 13.28
C GLY A 33 -2.09 -9.50 11.96
N LYS A 34 -1.32 -8.44 11.71
CA LYS A 34 -1.20 -7.76 10.42
C LYS A 34 0.03 -8.27 9.66
N GLU A 35 -0.13 -8.50 8.37
CA GLU A 35 0.92 -8.79 7.42
C GLU A 35 1.12 -7.58 6.49
N SER A 36 2.37 -7.24 6.22
CA SER A 36 2.75 -6.16 5.30
C SER A 36 3.78 -6.63 4.31
N HIS A 37 3.69 -6.15 3.09
CA HIS A 37 4.54 -6.49 1.96
C HIS A 37 5.30 -5.25 1.51
N ILE A 38 6.63 -5.35 1.46
CA ILE A 38 7.52 -4.31 0.91
C ILE A 38 8.23 -4.91 -0.31
N TYR A 39 8.03 -4.27 -1.45
CA TYR A 39 8.60 -4.65 -2.73
C TYR A 39 9.88 -3.85 -2.96
N LEU A 40 10.93 -4.58 -3.31
CA LEU A 40 12.28 -4.08 -3.44
C LEU A 40 12.78 -4.35 -4.84
N GLU A 41 13.39 -3.35 -5.46
CA GLU A 41 14.03 -3.45 -6.77
C GLU A 41 15.39 -2.75 -6.71
N GLU A 42 16.47 -3.48 -7.01
CA GLU A 42 17.85 -3.00 -6.95
C GLU A 42 18.22 -2.34 -5.61
N GLY A 43 17.65 -2.82 -4.51
CA GLY A 43 17.88 -2.29 -3.17
C GLY A 43 17.04 -1.05 -2.81
N LEU A 44 16.13 -0.62 -3.69
CA LEU A 44 15.19 0.48 -3.46
C LEU A 44 13.80 -0.06 -3.14
N ILE A 45 13.07 0.61 -2.25
CA ILE A 45 11.65 0.32 -2.01
C ILE A 45 10.84 0.94 -3.15
N THR A 46 10.19 0.10 -3.95
CA THR A 46 9.32 0.56 -5.05
C THR A 46 7.87 0.64 -4.63
N TYR A 47 7.46 -0.21 -3.70
CA TYR A 47 6.08 -0.27 -3.24
C TYR A 47 5.99 -0.92 -1.85
N ALA A 48 5.02 -0.50 -1.03
CA ALA A 48 4.71 -1.14 0.24
C ALA A 48 3.20 -1.16 0.47
N ARG A 49 2.68 -2.22 1.10
CA ARG A 49 1.29 -2.33 1.50
C ARG A 49 1.14 -3.08 2.80
N VAL A 50 0.17 -2.70 3.61
CA VAL A 50 -0.40 -3.56 4.66
C VAL A 50 -1.53 -4.37 4.01
N LEU A 51 -1.63 -5.66 4.32
CA LEU A 51 -2.69 -6.51 3.79
C LEU A 51 -4.01 -6.26 4.52
N GLU A 52 -3.94 -5.99 5.82
CA GLU A 52 -5.05 -5.70 6.72
C GLU A 52 -5.09 -4.20 7.08
N GLY A 53 -6.15 -3.51 6.71
CA GLY A 53 -6.32 -2.10 7.06
C GLY A 53 -7.37 -1.39 6.20
N SER A 54 -7.68 -0.16 6.57
CA SER A 54 -8.59 0.72 5.84
C SER A 54 -8.09 0.91 4.41
N ASN A 55 -8.89 0.46 3.45
CA ASN A 55 -8.54 0.58 2.05
C ASN A 55 -8.60 2.05 1.62
N LEU A 56 -7.74 2.45 0.68
CA LEU A 56 -7.79 3.80 0.10
C LEU A 56 -9.18 4.17 -0.45
N GLY A 57 -9.99 3.18 -0.85
CA GLY A 57 -11.38 3.39 -1.25
C GLY A 57 -12.27 3.96 -0.14
N GLU A 58 -12.05 3.60 1.12
CA GLU A 58 -12.79 4.15 2.27
C GLU A 58 -12.45 5.62 2.49
N TYR A 59 -11.17 5.99 2.36
CA TYR A 59 -10.74 7.39 2.43
C TYR A 59 -11.33 8.22 1.30
N LEU A 60 -11.33 7.68 0.07
CA LEU A 60 -11.94 8.35 -1.07
C LEU A 60 -13.45 8.57 -0.88
N MET A 61 -14.16 7.64 -0.22
CA MET A 61 -15.58 7.85 0.14
C MET A 61 -15.74 8.85 1.28
N ARG A 62 -14.91 8.77 2.33
CA ARG A 62 -14.95 9.65 3.50
C ARG A 62 -14.69 11.11 3.12
N MET A 63 -13.87 11.33 2.10
CA MET A 63 -13.58 12.65 1.53
C MET A 63 -14.58 13.07 0.43
N GLU A 64 -15.66 12.30 0.22
CA GLU A 64 -16.69 12.54 -0.80
C GLU A 64 -16.15 12.58 -2.25
N LEU A 65 -14.97 11.99 -2.48
CA LEU A 65 -14.32 11.92 -3.79
C LEU A 65 -14.86 10.79 -4.66
N LEU A 66 -15.41 9.74 -4.04
CA LEU A 66 -16.08 8.64 -4.71
C LEU A 66 -17.40 8.32 -4.01
N THR A 67 -18.42 8.04 -4.81
CA THR A 67 -19.68 7.47 -4.32
C THR A 67 -19.54 5.97 -4.09
N GLY A 68 -20.37 5.40 -3.21
CA GLY A 68 -20.41 3.95 -3.00
C GLY A 68 -20.65 3.16 -4.29
N ALA A 69 -21.46 3.69 -5.21
CA ALA A 69 -21.70 3.08 -6.53
C ALA A 69 -20.41 3.03 -7.38
N GLN A 70 -19.64 4.12 -7.41
CA GLN A 70 -18.36 4.16 -8.13
C GLN A 70 -17.34 3.21 -7.50
N VAL A 71 -17.30 3.09 -6.17
CA VAL A 71 -16.42 2.12 -5.50
C VAL A 71 -16.81 0.69 -5.86
N GLN A 72 -18.10 0.34 -5.85
CA GLN A 72 -18.57 -1.00 -6.25
C GLN A 72 -18.23 -1.33 -7.70
N GLN A 73 -18.32 -0.34 -8.61
CA GLN A 73 -17.87 -0.50 -10.00
C GLN A 73 -16.36 -0.76 -10.06
N LEU A 74 -15.55 0.01 -9.34
CA LEU A 74 -14.10 -0.16 -9.30
C LEU A 74 -13.68 -1.52 -8.73
N VAL A 75 -14.33 -2.00 -7.67
CA VAL A 75 -14.10 -3.33 -7.09
C VAL A 75 -14.47 -4.43 -8.09
N SER A 76 -15.59 -4.28 -8.79
CA SER A 76 -16.03 -5.23 -9.81
C SER A 76 -15.05 -5.30 -10.99
N LEU A 77 -14.52 -4.14 -11.41
CA LEU A 77 -13.51 -4.03 -12.45
C LEU A 77 -12.16 -4.62 -12.02
N GLN A 78 -11.70 -4.28 -10.81
CA GLN A 78 -10.47 -4.82 -10.24
C GLN A 78 -10.49 -6.35 -10.21
N ARG A 79 -11.61 -6.95 -9.77
CA ARG A 79 -11.78 -8.42 -9.75
C ARG A 79 -11.69 -9.05 -11.14
N LYS A 80 -12.17 -8.36 -12.19
CA LYS A 80 -12.17 -8.86 -13.57
C LYS A 80 -10.82 -8.68 -14.27
N GLU A 81 -10.15 -7.55 -14.04
CA GLU A 81 -8.93 -7.18 -14.77
C GLU A 81 -7.67 -7.66 -14.02
N ASN A 82 -7.48 -7.23 -12.77
CA ASN A 82 -6.36 -7.64 -11.94
C ASN A 82 -6.67 -7.33 -10.46
N PRO A 83 -6.92 -8.37 -9.64
CA PRO A 83 -7.28 -8.23 -8.22
C PRO A 83 -6.27 -7.43 -7.38
N HIS A 84 -5.03 -7.32 -7.83
CA HIS A 84 -3.96 -6.61 -7.12
C HIS A 84 -3.87 -5.12 -7.47
N THR A 85 -4.65 -4.62 -8.44
CA THR A 85 -4.63 -3.20 -8.83
C THR A 85 -5.20 -2.33 -7.71
N LEU A 86 -4.49 -1.28 -7.27
CA LEU A 86 -5.01 -0.40 -6.23
C LEU A 86 -6.25 0.36 -6.70
N LEU A 87 -7.30 0.40 -5.86
CA LEU A 87 -8.57 1.06 -6.21
C LEU A 87 -8.39 2.56 -6.48
N GLY A 88 -7.54 3.26 -5.72
CA GLY A 88 -7.26 4.68 -5.97
C GLY A 88 -6.50 4.91 -7.29
N LEU A 89 -5.55 4.03 -7.64
CA LEU A 89 -4.89 4.08 -8.95
C LEU A 89 -5.88 3.80 -10.09
N LEU A 90 -6.79 2.86 -9.89
CA LEU A 90 -7.84 2.55 -10.86
C LEU A 90 -8.80 3.75 -11.02
N ALA A 91 -9.21 4.39 -9.93
CA ALA A 91 -10.04 5.59 -9.93
C ALA A 91 -9.36 6.74 -10.69
N TYR A 92 -8.06 6.97 -10.46
CA TYR A 92 -7.27 7.97 -11.16
C TYR A 92 -7.16 7.66 -12.66
N ARG A 93 -6.80 6.42 -13.04
CA ARG A 93 -6.69 6.00 -14.45
C ARG A 93 -8.01 6.15 -15.21
N ARG A 94 -9.14 6.00 -14.53
CA ARG A 94 -10.49 6.18 -15.09
C ARG A 94 -10.99 7.62 -15.01
N LYS A 95 -10.16 8.57 -14.55
CA LYS A 95 -10.48 9.99 -14.39
C LYS A 95 -11.69 10.25 -13.46
N LEU A 96 -11.93 9.35 -12.52
CA LEU A 96 -12.97 9.54 -11.49
C LEU A 96 -12.49 10.48 -10.39
N ILE A 97 -11.18 10.53 -10.17
CA ILE A 97 -10.50 11.46 -9.27
C ILE A 97 -9.31 12.08 -9.99
N ARG A 98 -8.92 13.26 -9.55
CA ARG A 98 -7.70 13.94 -9.99
C ARG A 98 -6.49 13.51 -9.16
N GLU A 99 -5.30 13.83 -9.65
CA GLU A 99 -4.03 13.50 -9.00
C GLU A 99 -3.87 14.17 -7.62
N ASP A 100 -4.25 15.45 -7.50
CA ASP A 100 -4.26 16.20 -6.24
C ASP A 100 -5.15 15.53 -5.19
N GLN A 101 -6.35 15.10 -5.61
CA GLN A 101 -7.30 14.40 -4.74
C GLN A 101 -6.78 13.02 -4.28
N LEU A 102 -6.09 12.30 -5.17
CA LEU A 102 -5.45 11.03 -4.84
C LEU A 102 -4.32 11.24 -3.81
N LEU A 103 -3.49 12.26 -4.00
CA LEU A 103 -2.40 12.59 -3.09
C LEU A 103 -2.92 12.97 -1.70
N ASP A 104 -3.98 13.76 -1.62
CA ASP A 104 -4.56 14.17 -0.33
C ASP A 104 -5.19 12.99 0.41
N ALA A 105 -5.88 12.09 -0.31
CA ALA A 105 -6.40 10.86 0.28
C ALA A 105 -5.29 9.92 0.79
N LEU A 106 -4.17 9.80 0.05
CA LEU A 106 -3.00 9.05 0.48
C LEU A 106 -2.35 9.67 1.74
N LYS A 107 -2.20 10.99 1.79
CA LYS A 107 -1.67 11.68 2.98
C LYS A 107 -2.56 11.46 4.20
N ALA A 108 -3.88 11.51 4.04
CA ALA A 108 -4.82 11.24 5.11
C ALA A 108 -4.69 9.79 5.62
N GLN A 109 -4.62 8.82 4.71
CA GLN A 109 -4.41 7.41 5.06
C GLN A 109 -3.10 7.18 5.82
N ILE A 110 -2.00 7.78 5.36
CA ILE A 110 -0.70 7.67 6.03
C ILE A 110 -0.75 8.31 7.42
N SER A 111 -1.37 9.48 7.54
CA SER A 111 -1.46 10.20 8.82
C SER A 111 -2.26 9.42 9.86
N ASP A 112 -3.40 8.84 9.47
CA ASP A 112 -4.21 8.00 10.35
C ASP A 112 -3.42 6.75 10.79
N THR A 113 -2.66 6.12 9.88
CA THR A 113 -1.84 4.93 10.17
C THR A 113 -0.69 5.21 11.14
N ILE A 114 -0.14 6.43 11.16
CA ILE A 114 0.94 6.81 12.08
C ILE A 114 0.39 7.16 13.48
N THR A 115 -0.88 7.55 13.55
CA THR A 115 -1.52 8.03 14.78
C THR A 115 -2.18 6.90 15.59
N GLU A 116 -2.57 5.79 14.93
CA GLU A 116 -2.98 4.54 15.58
C GLU A 116 -1.80 3.72 16.13
#